data_AF-A0A3A4V639-F1
#
_entry.id   AF-A0A3A4V639-F1
#
_cell.length_a   1.000
_cell.length_b   1.000
_cell.length_c   1.000
_cell.angle_alpha   90.00
_cell.angle_beta   90.00
_cell.angle_gamma   90.00
#
_symmetry.space_group_name_H-M   'P 1'
#
loop_
_entity.id
_entity.type
_entity.pdbx_description
1 polymer ?
#
loop_
_entity_poly.entity_id
_entity_poly.type
_entity_poly.pdbx_seq_one_letter_code
_entity_poly.pdbx_strand_id
1 'polypeptide(L)'
;MNKQMAVTLAKDVLLHLDKYRTVGFSGYCSGDIPDDLNSKLNWNAQRFIAKIEKNCGVCALGSMFLSYIRKLDDVKVKDLTLQYNHHSKPIFRVERKGVLDFKLREIFSEKQLLMIESAFERRSMCSNAPDNYDNSDWSKGFGYDRVPNYIAEAINFGREFVEAKDRLQAIMQNIIANNGEFVPTNKSENQTNSIKT
;
A
#
# COMPACT_ATOMS: atom_id res chain seq x y z
N MET A 1 -8.35 15.50 0.63
CA MET A 1 -8.56 14.03 0.62
C MET A 1 -9.85 13.74 -0.12
N ASN A 2 -9.82 12.89 -1.16
CA ASN A 2 -10.99 12.53 -1.96
C ASN A 2 -11.58 11.20 -1.44
N LYS A 3 -12.52 11.31 -0.49
CA LYS A 3 -13.13 10.16 0.21
C LYS A 3 -13.78 9.14 -0.72
N GLN A 4 -14.51 9.60 -1.73
CA GLN A 4 -15.18 8.71 -2.68
C GLN A 4 -14.16 7.92 -3.51
N MET A 5 -13.06 8.55 -3.92
CA MET A 5 -11.99 7.85 -4.64
C MET A 5 -11.22 6.89 -3.73
N ALA A 6 -11.01 7.22 -2.46
CA ALA A 6 -10.42 6.29 -1.51
C ALA A 6 -11.26 5.00 -1.37
N VAL A 7 -12.59 5.12 -1.22
CA VAL A 7 -13.50 3.97 -1.21
C VAL A 7 -13.47 3.20 -2.53
N THR A 8 -13.43 3.92 -3.66
CA THR A 8 -13.35 3.31 -4.99
C THR A 8 -12.08 2.47 -5.15
N LEU A 9 -10.93 3.01 -4.75
CA LEU A 9 -9.67 2.27 -4.76
C LEU A 9 -9.71 1.06 -3.82
N ALA A 10 -10.20 1.22 -2.60
CA ALA A 10 -10.25 0.13 -1.63
C ALA A 10 -11.11 -1.04 -2.12
N LYS A 11 -12.29 -0.77 -2.70
CA LYS A 11 -13.13 -1.81 -3.32
C LYS A 11 -12.43 -2.50 -4.48
N ASP A 12 -11.69 -1.75 -5.28
CA ASP A 12 -10.99 -2.27 -6.45
C ASP A 12 -9.77 -3.11 -6.07
N VAL A 13 -9.04 -2.73 -5.01
CA VAL A 13 -7.99 -3.57 -4.42
C VAL A 13 -8.56 -4.91 -3.98
N LEU A 14 -9.68 -4.92 -3.24
CA LEU A 14 -10.33 -6.15 -2.80
C LEU A 14 -10.75 -7.04 -3.97
N LEU A 15 -11.29 -6.45 -5.03
CA LEU A 15 -11.70 -7.17 -6.25
C LEU A 15 -10.51 -7.84 -6.98
N HIS A 16 -9.30 -7.28 -6.85
CA HIS A 16 -8.10 -7.73 -7.56
C HIS A 16 -7.08 -8.40 -6.64
N LEU A 17 -7.38 -8.57 -5.36
CA LEU A 17 -6.43 -9.05 -4.35
C LEU A 17 -5.81 -10.41 -4.69
N ASP A 18 -6.59 -11.30 -5.31
CA ASP A 18 -6.16 -12.64 -5.71
C ASP A 18 -5.38 -12.68 -7.03
N LYS A 19 -5.25 -11.54 -7.73
CA LYS A 19 -4.59 -11.47 -9.04
C LYS A 19 -3.12 -11.07 -8.94
N TYR A 20 -2.68 -10.58 -7.79
CA TYR A 20 -1.29 -10.20 -7.57
C TYR A 20 -0.40 -11.45 -7.49
N ARG A 21 0.81 -11.37 -8.05
CA ARG A 21 1.79 -12.46 -7.96
C ARG A 21 2.12 -12.77 -6.50
N THR A 22 2.39 -11.72 -5.74
CA THR A 22 2.61 -11.79 -4.29
C THR A 22 2.08 -10.53 -3.62
N VAL A 23 1.58 -10.69 -2.40
CA VAL A 23 1.30 -9.57 -1.49
C VAL A 23 2.28 -9.70 -0.35
N GLY A 24 3.13 -8.72 -0.14
CA GLY A 24 4.20 -8.85 0.84
C GLY A 24 5.10 -7.63 0.94
N PHE A 25 6.16 -7.80 1.69
CA PHE A 25 7.22 -6.81 1.83
C PHE A 25 8.09 -6.76 0.57
N SER A 26 8.80 -5.64 0.38
CA SER A 26 9.77 -5.35 -0.69
C SER A 26 9.21 -4.78 -2.00
N GLY A 27 9.43 -3.47 -2.18
CA GLY A 27 8.97 -2.70 -3.34
C GLY A 27 7.49 -2.35 -3.23
N TYR A 28 7.12 -1.10 -3.54
CA TYR A 28 5.71 -0.73 -3.52
C TYR A 28 4.95 -1.58 -4.53
N CYS A 29 5.42 -1.54 -5.78
CA CYS A 29 4.99 -2.41 -6.85
C CYS A 29 6.21 -2.73 -7.72
N SER A 30 6.52 -4.01 -7.91
CA SER A 30 7.61 -4.43 -8.79
C SER A 30 7.33 -5.78 -9.42
N GLY A 31 7.80 -5.99 -10.65
CA GLY A 31 7.52 -7.22 -11.38
C GLY A 31 8.25 -7.33 -12.72
N ASP A 32 8.07 -8.49 -13.35
CA ASP A 32 8.62 -8.78 -14.67
C ASP A 32 7.97 -7.86 -15.73
N ILE A 33 8.78 -7.35 -16.65
CA ILE A 33 8.28 -6.52 -17.76
C ILE A 33 7.78 -7.44 -18.88
N PRO A 34 6.49 -7.36 -19.27
CA PRO A 34 6.01 -8.06 -20.45
C PRO A 34 6.77 -7.59 -21.70
N ASP A 35 7.13 -8.49 -22.62
CA ASP A 35 7.94 -8.16 -23.80
C ASP A 35 7.36 -7.00 -24.62
N ASP A 36 6.03 -6.87 -24.66
CA ASP A 36 5.34 -5.82 -25.39
C ASP A 36 5.30 -4.45 -24.69
N LEU A 37 5.78 -4.34 -23.44
CA LEU A 37 5.90 -3.06 -22.73
C LEU A 37 7.14 -2.27 -23.14
N ASN A 38 8.25 -2.96 -23.46
CA ASN A 38 9.55 -2.33 -23.71
C ASN A 38 9.52 -1.33 -24.88
N SER A 39 8.73 -1.61 -25.93
CA SER A 39 8.57 -0.71 -27.08
C SER A 39 7.43 0.31 -26.91
N LYS A 40 6.74 0.32 -25.77
CA LYS A 40 5.49 1.08 -25.55
C LYS A 40 5.56 2.02 -24.35
N LEU A 41 6.75 2.51 -24.01
CA LEU A 41 6.98 3.37 -22.84
C LEU A 41 6.06 4.61 -22.79
N ASN A 42 5.70 5.22 -23.93
CA ASN A 42 4.83 6.40 -23.95
C ASN A 42 3.32 6.08 -23.86
N TRP A 43 2.94 4.80 -23.81
CA TRP A 43 1.54 4.39 -23.80
C TRP A 43 0.95 4.49 -22.40
N ASN A 44 -0.38 4.57 -22.33
CA ASN A 44 -1.08 4.53 -21.07
C ASN A 44 -0.94 3.14 -20.42
N ALA A 45 -0.50 3.11 -19.15
CA ALA A 45 -0.30 1.92 -18.37
C ALA A 45 -1.61 1.14 -18.12
N GLN A 46 -2.78 1.81 -18.12
CA GLN A 46 -4.08 1.16 -17.96
C GLN A 46 -4.32 0.07 -19.01
N ARG A 47 -3.83 0.26 -20.24
CA ARG A 47 -3.92 -0.75 -21.32
C ARG A 47 -3.21 -2.06 -21.00
N PHE A 48 -2.26 -2.01 -20.08
CA PHE A 48 -1.42 -3.15 -19.71
C PHE A 48 -1.64 -3.60 -18.27
N ILE A 49 -2.57 -2.99 -17.53
CA ILE A 49 -2.70 -3.19 -16.09
C ILE A 49 -2.94 -4.66 -15.72
N ALA A 50 -3.75 -5.39 -16.50
CA ALA A 50 -3.99 -6.81 -16.29
C ALA A 50 -2.73 -7.68 -16.49
N LYS A 51 -1.78 -7.24 -17.34
CA LYS A 51 -0.48 -7.91 -17.50
C LYS A 51 0.47 -7.53 -16.36
N ILE A 52 0.51 -6.26 -15.97
CA ILE A 52 1.34 -5.75 -14.87
C ILE A 52 0.95 -6.45 -13.55
N GLU A 53 -0.34 -6.48 -13.22
CA GLU A 53 -0.89 -7.07 -11.98
C GLU A 53 -0.42 -8.50 -11.73
N LYS A 54 -0.50 -9.36 -12.76
CA LYS A 54 -0.14 -10.78 -12.63
C LYS A 54 1.35 -11.03 -12.44
N ASN A 55 2.18 -10.05 -12.80
CA ASN A 55 3.62 -10.16 -12.74
C ASN A 55 4.24 -9.40 -11.55
N CYS A 56 3.45 -8.57 -10.84
CA CYS A 56 3.96 -7.79 -9.72
C CYS A 56 3.73 -8.40 -8.34
N GLY A 57 4.75 -8.25 -7.50
CA GLY A 57 4.58 -8.18 -6.05
C GLY A 57 4.12 -6.78 -5.61
N VAL A 58 3.25 -6.71 -4.61
CA VAL A 58 2.73 -5.45 -4.09
C VAL A 58 2.71 -5.38 -2.57
N CYS A 59 2.95 -4.19 -2.05
CA CYS A 59 2.55 -3.80 -0.69
C CYS A 59 1.16 -3.12 -0.70
N ALA A 60 0.69 -2.61 0.44
CA ALA A 60 -0.56 -1.86 0.52
C ALA A 60 -0.62 -0.67 -0.45
N LEU A 61 0.37 0.24 -0.43
CA LEU A 61 0.34 1.41 -1.33
C LEU A 61 0.49 1.02 -2.81
N GLY A 62 1.26 -0.03 -3.11
CA GLY A 62 1.36 -0.54 -4.47
C GLY A 62 0.05 -1.10 -5.02
N SER A 63 -0.68 -1.85 -4.19
CA SER A 63 -2.00 -2.38 -4.57
C SER A 63 -2.99 -1.25 -4.88
N MET A 64 -2.97 -0.18 -4.06
CA MET A 64 -3.77 1.03 -4.30
C MET A 64 -3.31 1.77 -5.55
N PHE A 65 -2.00 1.85 -5.81
CA PHE A 65 -1.46 2.47 -7.02
C PHE A 65 -1.87 1.72 -8.29
N LEU A 66 -1.84 0.39 -8.32
CA LEU A 66 -2.35 -0.37 -9.47
C LEU A 66 -3.85 -0.15 -9.67
N SER A 67 -4.60 -0.01 -8.58
CA SER A 67 -6.02 0.33 -8.64
C SER A 67 -6.25 1.77 -9.12
N TYR A 68 -5.37 2.71 -8.77
CA TYR A 68 -5.35 4.06 -9.33
C TYR A 68 -5.20 4.01 -10.85
N ILE A 69 -4.19 3.30 -11.37
CA ILE A 69 -3.99 3.14 -12.82
C ILE A 69 -5.25 2.59 -13.48
N ARG A 70 -5.90 1.61 -12.85
CA ARG A 70 -7.11 0.97 -13.36
C ARG A 70 -8.31 1.91 -13.42
N LYS A 71 -8.44 2.88 -12.51
CA LYS A 71 -9.65 3.73 -12.38
C LYS A 71 -9.52 5.14 -12.91
N LEU A 72 -8.32 5.73 -12.87
CA LEU A 72 -8.13 7.17 -13.04
C LEU A 72 -7.30 7.55 -14.29
N ASP A 73 -6.76 6.54 -14.99
CA ASP A 73 -6.28 6.59 -16.39
C ASP A 73 -5.40 7.79 -16.81
N ASP A 74 -4.21 7.96 -16.23
CA ASP A 74 -3.24 8.94 -16.76
C ASP A 74 -1.75 8.55 -16.65
N VAL A 75 -1.44 7.45 -15.97
CA VAL A 75 -0.06 6.97 -15.79
C VAL A 75 0.48 6.41 -17.11
N LYS A 76 1.65 6.87 -17.54
CA LYS A 76 2.36 6.31 -18.70
C LYS A 76 3.31 5.21 -18.26
N VAL A 77 3.59 4.26 -19.15
CA VAL A 77 4.54 3.16 -18.87
C VAL A 77 5.92 3.71 -18.52
N LYS A 78 6.36 4.82 -19.14
CA LYS A 78 7.63 5.50 -18.85
C LYS A 78 7.72 6.07 -17.43
N ASP A 79 6.58 6.26 -16.76
CA ASP A 79 6.54 6.74 -15.38
C ASP A 79 6.83 5.60 -14.39
N LEU A 80 6.85 4.35 -14.87
CA LEU A 80 7.31 3.18 -14.13
C LEU A 80 8.84 3.09 -14.29
N THR A 81 9.59 3.11 -13.19
CA THR A 81 11.05 3.05 -13.24
C THR A 81 11.50 1.67 -13.70
N LEU A 82 12.37 1.64 -14.72
CA LEU A 82 13.03 0.41 -15.16
C LEU A 82 14.24 0.14 -14.25
N GLN A 83 14.31 -1.05 -13.67
CA GLN A 83 15.47 -1.52 -12.93
C GLN A 83 15.88 -2.90 -13.46
N TYR A 84 17.06 -3.38 -13.05
CA TYR A 84 17.50 -4.73 -13.36
C TYR A 84 17.53 -5.54 -12.07
N ASN A 85 17.04 -6.78 -12.10
CA ASN A 85 17.19 -7.69 -10.99
C ASN A 85 18.62 -8.27 -10.93
N HIS A 86 18.90 -9.10 -9.92
CA HIS A 86 20.22 -9.74 -9.72
C HIS A 86 20.67 -10.66 -10.86
N HIS A 87 19.77 -11.03 -11.77
CA HIS A 87 20.06 -11.81 -12.98
C HIS A 87 20.17 -10.93 -14.24
N SER A 88 20.32 -9.60 -14.09
CA SER A 88 20.37 -8.65 -15.20
C SER A 88 19.12 -8.67 -16.09
N LYS A 89 17.97 -9.15 -15.59
CA LYS A 89 16.69 -9.08 -16.30
C LYS A 89 15.98 -7.77 -15.95
N PRO A 90 15.38 -7.06 -16.92
CA PRO A 90 14.68 -5.83 -16.66
C PRO A 90 13.37 -6.11 -15.90
N ILE A 91 13.12 -5.30 -14.87
CA ILE A 91 11.91 -5.31 -14.04
C ILE A 91 11.36 -3.88 -13.98
N PHE A 92 10.05 -3.73 -13.83
CA PHE A 92 9.51 -2.44 -13.42
C PHE A 92 9.55 -2.35 -11.90
N ARG A 93 9.80 -1.15 -11.38
CA ARG A 93 9.69 -0.84 -9.96
C ARG A 93 9.06 0.53 -9.78
N VAL A 94 8.11 0.60 -8.87
CA VAL A 94 7.54 1.86 -8.40
C VAL A 94 8.18 2.20 -7.07
N GLU A 95 8.80 3.38 -7.02
CA GLU A 95 9.36 3.94 -5.79
C GLU A 95 8.34 4.83 -5.09
N ARG A 96 8.53 5.05 -3.79
CA ARG A 96 7.66 5.96 -3.03
C ARG A 96 7.72 7.36 -3.61
N LYS A 97 8.94 7.90 -3.65
CA LYS A 97 9.25 9.25 -4.09
C LYS A 97 9.11 9.25 -5.61
N GLY A 98 8.06 9.87 -6.12
CA GLY A 98 7.73 9.86 -7.53
C GLY A 98 6.24 9.60 -7.75
N VAL A 99 5.94 8.88 -8.83
CA VAL A 99 4.56 8.70 -9.32
C VAL A 99 3.60 8.17 -8.25
N LEU A 100 4.06 7.30 -7.34
CA LEU A 100 3.21 6.76 -6.29
C LEU A 100 2.77 7.84 -5.31
N ASP A 101 3.72 8.62 -4.76
CA ASP A 101 3.38 9.67 -3.79
C ASP A 101 2.52 10.75 -4.44
N PHE A 102 2.86 11.19 -5.66
CA PHE A 102 2.08 12.20 -6.37
C PHE A 102 0.64 11.74 -6.60
N LYS A 103 0.45 10.52 -7.13
CA LYS A 103 -0.89 10.01 -7.48
C LYS A 103 -1.72 9.67 -6.26
N LEU A 104 -1.15 9.00 -5.26
CA LEU A 104 -1.92 8.62 -4.07
C LEU A 104 -2.22 9.81 -3.16
N ARG A 105 -1.42 10.90 -3.18
CA ARG A 105 -1.72 12.11 -2.41
C ARG A 105 -2.87 12.96 -2.96
N GLU A 106 -3.27 12.74 -4.21
CA GLU A 106 -4.53 13.29 -4.74
C GLU A 106 -5.75 12.72 -3.98
N ILE A 107 -5.62 11.50 -3.44
CA ILE A 107 -6.69 10.75 -2.81
C ILE A 107 -6.57 10.79 -1.29
N PHE A 108 -5.41 10.39 -0.76
CA PHE A 108 -5.12 10.25 0.67
C PHE A 108 -4.22 11.39 1.17
N SER A 109 -4.39 11.80 2.43
CA SER A 109 -3.38 12.66 3.05
C SER A 109 -2.10 11.88 3.32
N GLU A 110 -0.97 12.58 3.47
CA GLU A 110 0.30 11.95 3.86
C GLU A 110 0.19 11.16 5.17
N LYS A 111 -0.53 11.71 6.16
CA LYS A 111 -0.86 11.01 7.40
C LYS A 111 -1.58 9.68 7.15
N GLN A 112 -2.57 9.66 6.26
CA GLN A 112 -3.31 8.45 5.90
C GLN A 112 -2.42 7.41 5.22
N LEU A 113 -1.56 7.83 4.28
CA LEU A 113 -0.61 6.94 3.62
C LEU A 113 0.39 6.32 4.62
N LEU A 114 0.90 7.12 5.57
CA LEU A 114 1.80 6.63 6.63
C LEU A 114 1.11 5.62 7.55
N MET A 115 -0.14 5.85 7.95
CA MET A 115 -0.89 4.89 8.77
C MET A 115 -1.17 3.59 8.01
N ILE A 116 -1.66 3.68 6.77
CA ILE A 116 -1.95 2.51 5.93
C ILE A 116 -0.71 1.63 5.79
N GLU A 117 0.42 2.25 5.49
CA GLU A 117 1.67 1.53 5.31
C GLU A 117 2.22 0.98 6.63
N SER A 118 2.16 1.75 7.73
CA SER A 118 2.61 1.29 9.05
C SER A 118 1.77 0.12 9.56
N ALA A 119 0.47 0.10 9.26
CA ALA A 119 -0.40 -1.04 9.51
C ALA A 119 -0.01 -2.26 8.67
N PHE A 120 0.22 -2.07 7.37
CA PHE A 120 0.60 -3.17 6.49
C PHE A 120 1.97 -3.77 6.85
N GLU A 121 2.94 -2.92 7.20
CA GLU A 121 4.31 -3.31 7.52
C GLU A 121 4.50 -3.74 8.98
N ARG A 122 3.52 -3.44 9.85
CA ARG A 122 3.56 -3.67 11.31
C ARG A 122 4.75 -2.99 12.01
N ARG A 123 5.24 -1.91 11.42
CA ARG A 123 6.31 -1.07 11.95
C ARG A 123 6.12 0.38 11.52
N SER A 124 6.79 1.30 12.21
CA SER A 124 6.74 2.72 11.86
C SER A 124 7.36 2.94 10.48
N MET A 125 6.60 3.57 9.59
CA MET A 125 7.06 3.98 8.26
C MET A 125 7.43 5.48 8.19
N CYS A 126 7.55 6.14 9.35
CA CYS A 126 8.02 7.52 9.43
C CYS A 126 9.50 7.59 9.04
N SER A 127 9.83 8.38 8.02
CA SER A 127 11.17 8.54 7.42
C SER A 127 12.25 9.16 8.33
N ASN A 128 11.93 9.44 9.60
CA ASN A 128 12.86 10.04 10.57
C ASN A 128 13.35 9.03 11.61
N ALA A 129 13.04 7.74 11.46
CA ALA A 129 13.74 6.71 12.21
C ALA A 129 15.14 6.56 11.57
N PRO A 130 16.24 6.82 12.30
CA PRO A 130 17.59 6.76 11.74
C PRO A 130 17.87 5.35 11.18
N ASP A 131 18.36 5.29 9.94
CA ASP A 131 18.51 4.08 9.09
C ASP A 131 19.44 2.97 9.65
N ASN A 132 19.98 3.14 10.86
CA ASN A 132 21.07 2.32 11.42
C ASN A 132 20.67 1.42 12.60
N TYR A 133 19.38 1.16 12.85
CA TYR A 133 19.00 0.24 13.92
C TYR A 133 18.75 -1.19 13.40
N ASP A 134 19.66 -2.07 13.81
CA ASP A 134 19.57 -3.51 13.67
C ASP A 134 18.23 -4.02 14.23
N ASN A 135 17.55 -4.84 13.42
CA ASN A 135 16.19 -5.34 13.61
C ASN A 135 16.10 -6.44 14.68
N SER A 136 17.16 -6.71 15.44
CA SER A 136 17.23 -7.89 16.32
C SER A 136 16.64 -7.67 17.72
N ASP A 137 16.28 -6.45 18.13
CA ASP A 137 15.65 -6.21 19.43
C ASP A 137 14.58 -5.09 19.38
N TRP A 138 13.45 -5.34 18.72
CA TRP A 138 12.28 -4.44 18.74
C TRP A 138 11.68 -4.22 20.14
N SER A 139 12.13 -4.99 21.14
CA SER A 139 11.70 -4.85 22.53
C SER A 139 12.59 -3.89 23.35
N LYS A 140 13.74 -3.47 22.81
CA LYS A 140 14.71 -2.62 23.51
C LYS A 140 15.34 -1.60 22.57
N GLY A 141 14.95 -0.34 22.63
CA GLY A 141 15.90 0.73 22.29
C GLY A 141 15.43 1.89 21.41
N PHE A 142 14.16 1.97 21.03
CA PHE A 142 13.52 3.29 20.94
C PHE A 142 12.39 3.29 21.96
N GLY A 143 12.47 4.19 22.93
CA GLY A 143 11.32 4.49 23.77
C GLY A 143 10.13 4.72 22.84
N TYR A 144 9.03 4.01 23.11
CA TYR A 144 7.75 4.22 22.44
C TYR A 144 7.35 5.72 22.44
N ASP A 145 7.97 6.53 23.30
CA ASP A 145 7.85 7.97 23.50
C ASP A 145 7.99 8.88 22.26
N ARG A 146 8.42 8.37 21.08
CA ARG A 146 8.55 9.20 19.85
C ARG A 146 7.70 8.77 18.66
N VAL A 147 6.95 7.68 18.76
CA VAL A 147 6.01 7.29 17.69
C VAL A 147 4.69 8.01 17.94
N PRO A 148 4.19 8.84 17.01
CA PRO A 148 2.89 9.46 17.19
C PRO A 148 1.81 8.40 17.45
N ASN A 149 0.90 8.64 18.40
CA ASN A 149 -0.11 7.65 18.81
C ASN A 149 -0.85 7.01 17.63
N TYR A 150 -1.22 7.80 16.61
CA TYR A 150 -1.93 7.31 15.43
C TYR A 150 -1.12 6.29 14.59
N ILE A 151 0.22 6.34 14.63
CA ILE A 151 1.08 5.34 14.00
C ILE A 151 1.13 4.07 14.86
N ALA A 152 1.22 4.22 16.19
CA ALA A 152 1.18 3.07 17.09
C ALA A 152 -0.15 2.30 16.97
N GLU A 153 -1.28 3.01 16.88
CA GLU A 153 -2.60 2.45 16.59
C GLU A 153 -2.62 1.70 15.26
N ALA A 154 -2.09 2.31 14.19
CA ALA A 154 -1.98 1.64 12.88
C ALA A 154 -1.14 0.35 12.94
N ILE A 155 0.01 0.39 13.60
CA ILE A 155 0.86 -0.80 13.80
C ILE A 155 0.09 -1.89 14.55
N ASN A 156 -0.63 -1.53 15.61
CA ASN A 156 -1.42 -2.49 16.40
C ASN A 156 -2.55 -3.11 15.58
N PHE A 157 -3.28 -2.31 14.80
CA PHE A 157 -4.27 -2.81 13.83
C PHE A 157 -3.65 -3.86 12.90
N GLY A 158 -2.46 -3.57 12.36
CA GLY A 158 -1.75 -4.49 11.47
C GLY A 158 -1.33 -5.80 12.13
N ARG A 159 -0.98 -5.76 13.42
CA ARG A 159 -0.54 -6.94 14.19
C ARG A 159 -1.65 -7.96 14.42
N GLU A 160 -2.92 -7.57 14.30
CA GLU A 160 -4.06 -8.50 14.39
C GLU A 160 -4.09 -9.54 13.24
N PHE A 161 -3.37 -9.27 12.14
CA PHE A 161 -3.38 -10.13 10.95
C PHE A 161 -1.96 -10.63 10.62
N VAL A 162 -1.78 -11.96 10.70
CA VAL A 162 -0.47 -12.61 10.49
C VAL A 162 -0.01 -12.51 9.04
N GLU A 163 -0.92 -12.75 8.09
CA GLU A 163 -0.61 -12.76 6.66
C GLU A 163 -0.70 -11.34 6.04
N ALA A 164 0.21 -11.03 5.12
CA ALA A 164 0.23 -9.72 4.45
C ALA A 164 -1.04 -9.45 3.65
N LYS A 165 -1.58 -10.49 3.02
CA LYS A 165 -2.83 -10.42 2.28
C LYS A 165 -4.02 -10.10 3.18
N ASP A 166 -4.08 -10.72 4.37
CA ASP A 166 -5.14 -10.45 5.36
C ASP A 166 -5.04 -9.03 5.91
N ARG A 167 -3.82 -8.53 6.18
CA ARG A 167 -3.60 -7.12 6.53
C ARG A 167 -4.14 -6.18 5.46
N LEU A 168 -3.78 -6.42 4.20
CA LEU A 168 -4.25 -5.59 3.10
C LEU A 168 -5.78 -5.60 3.01
N GLN A 169 -6.39 -6.79 3.07
CA GLN A 169 -7.84 -6.95 3.07
C GLN A 169 -8.50 -6.15 4.21
N ALA A 170 -7.99 -6.29 5.44
CA ALA A 170 -8.53 -5.60 6.60
C ALA A 170 -8.39 -4.06 6.49
N ILE A 171 -7.26 -3.56 6.00
CA ILE A 171 -7.05 -2.12 5.77
C ILE A 171 -8.06 -1.59 4.74
N MET A 172 -8.25 -2.30 3.62
CA MET A 172 -9.21 -1.86 2.60
C MET A 172 -10.66 -1.89 3.10
N GLN A 173 -11.05 -2.94 3.85
CA GLN A 173 -12.35 -3.01 4.49
C GLN A 173 -12.57 -1.88 5.50
N ASN A 174 -11.53 -1.53 6.27
CA ASN A 174 -11.58 -0.41 7.20
C ASN A 174 -11.79 0.93 6.47
N ILE A 175 -11.07 1.18 5.37
CA ILE A 175 -11.26 2.38 4.52
C ILE A 175 -12.70 2.46 3.99
N ILE A 176 -13.28 1.34 3.57
CA ILE A 176 -14.67 1.30 3.08
C ILE A 176 -15.65 1.60 4.21
N ALA A 177 -15.48 0.97 5.37
CA ALA A 177 -16.37 1.14 6.52
C ALA A 177 -16.35 2.57 7.08
N ASN A 178 -15.21 3.25 6.97
CA ASN A 178 -15.00 4.61 7.46
C ASN A 178 -15.05 5.66 6.34
N ASN A 179 -15.84 5.42 5.30
CA ASN A 179 -16.13 6.38 4.23
C ASN A 179 -14.87 7.01 3.60
N GLY A 180 -13.85 6.20 3.35
CA GLY A 180 -12.62 6.60 2.67
C GLY A 180 -11.44 6.97 3.59
N GLU A 181 -11.61 6.90 4.90
CA GLU A 181 -10.52 7.07 5.87
C GLU A 181 -10.07 5.73 6.44
N PHE A 182 -8.78 5.50 6.56
CA PHE A 182 -8.25 4.46 7.40
C PHE A 182 -8.25 4.94 8.86
N VAL A 183 -9.02 4.25 9.71
CA VAL A 183 -9.22 4.54 11.12
C VAL A 183 -8.82 3.29 11.91
N PRO A 184 -7.56 3.19 12.37
CA PRO A 184 -7.04 2.01 13.06
C PRO A 184 -7.49 1.97 14.53
N THR A 185 -8.79 1.91 14.78
CA THR A 185 -9.32 1.68 16.13
C THR A 185 -9.47 0.18 16.37
N ASN A 186 -9.03 -0.27 17.55
CA ASN A 186 -9.28 -1.63 18.00
C ASN A 186 -10.80 -1.85 18.08
N LYS A 187 -11.30 -2.94 17.50
CA LYS A 187 -12.73 -3.29 17.48
C LYS A 187 -13.38 -3.43 18.87
N SER A 188 -12.61 -3.38 19.96
CA SER A 188 -13.10 -3.58 21.32
C SER A 188 -14.08 -2.51 21.82
N GLU A 189 -14.19 -1.34 21.19
CA GLU A 189 -15.11 -0.27 21.68
C GLU A 189 -16.44 -0.19 20.92
N ASN A 190 -16.57 -0.79 19.74
CA ASN A 190 -17.77 -0.64 18.90
C ASN A 190 -18.79 -1.78 19.05
N GLN A 191 -18.56 -2.76 19.92
CA GLN A 191 -19.53 -3.84 20.21
C GLN A 191 -20.37 -3.62 21.47
N THR A 192 -20.09 -2.62 22.31
CA THR A 192 -20.80 -2.37 23.58
C THR A 192 -22.03 -1.48 23.47
N ASN A 193 -22.31 -0.84 22.32
CA ASN A 193 -23.45 0.08 22.15
C ASN A 193 -24.66 -0.50 21.38
N SER A 194 -24.70 -1.80 21.09
CA SER A 194 -25.80 -2.44 20.34
C SER A 194 -26.75 -3.29 21.20
N ILE A 195 -26.64 -3.27 22.54
CA ILE A 195 -27.54 -4.00 23.43
C ILE A 195 -28.17 -3.04 24.45
N LYS A 196 -28.86 -2.00 23.95
CA LYS A 196 -29.88 -1.25 24.71
C LYS A 196 -30.89 -0.65 23.73
N THR A 197 -31.84 -1.48 23.28
CA THR A 197 -33.22 -1.07 22.92
C THR A 197 -34.12 -2.28 23.08
#